data_AF-A0A0C3D3B3-F1
#
_entry.id   AF-A0A0C3D3B3-F1
#
_cell.length_a   1.000
_cell.length_b   1.000
_cell.length_c   1.000
_cell.angle_alpha   90.00
_cell.angle_beta   90.00
_cell.angle_gamma   90.00
#
_symmetry.space_group_name_H-M   'P 1'
#
loop_
_entity.id
_entity.type
_entity.pdbx_description
1 polymer ?
#
loop_
_entity_poly.entity_id
_entity_poly.type
_entity_poly.pdbx_seq_one_letter_code
_entity_poly.pdbx_strand_id
1 'polypeptide(L)'
;MASGIRVIELANLAVEKLCGSKEFSPSDTDHAIAVLGQRFGLEICLGHQESIKYLERGVASHLRICTSTTDDMIWSCTNYPSEPFLSCIAAFTLHGEQPIMENDVPDPRLKNCLKTLQDNLCKGMIDRGRAGELVSRLLWLLAKDLFVRTRIQNYGNLFYAAPGPNEWDGEFIDCRRVKVLDYLDFVFGKHKWTESVVGAFGNAYINFSHWVSMVSDIAGKEAHWIGYGSFDDLQPQC
;
A
#
# COMPACT_ATOMS: atom_id res chain seq x y z
N MET A 1 -26.81 3.40 -27.02
CA MET A 1 -25.58 2.72 -26.56
C MET A 1 -25.21 3.34 -25.23
N ALA A 2 -25.27 2.60 -24.13
CA ALA A 2 -24.79 3.12 -22.85
C ALA A 2 -23.27 3.27 -22.96
N SER A 3 -22.76 4.49 -22.81
CA SER A 3 -21.33 4.71 -22.64
C SER A 3 -20.92 3.99 -21.35
N GLY A 4 -20.06 2.98 -21.45
CA GLY A 4 -19.49 2.32 -20.27
C GLY A 4 -18.73 3.34 -19.40
N ILE A 5 -18.62 3.05 -18.10
CA ILE A 5 -17.84 3.87 -17.17
C ILE A 5 -16.38 3.94 -17.66
N ARG A 6 -15.79 5.13 -17.68
CA ARG A 6 -14.37 5.31 -18.04
C ARG A 6 -13.47 4.98 -16.86
N VAL A 7 -12.21 4.64 -17.11
CA VAL A 7 -11.28 4.28 -16.03
C VAL A 7 -11.06 5.46 -15.07
N ILE A 8 -11.02 6.68 -15.59
CA ILE A 8 -10.89 7.89 -14.75
C ILE A 8 -12.11 8.13 -13.86
N GLU A 9 -13.32 7.79 -14.34
CA GLU A 9 -14.55 7.90 -13.55
C GLU A 9 -14.55 6.88 -12.42
N LEU A 10 -14.08 5.66 -12.69
CA LEU A 10 -13.90 4.64 -11.66
C LEU A 10 -12.81 5.03 -10.66
N ALA A 11 -11.70 5.63 -11.12
CA ALA A 11 -10.63 6.11 -10.25
C ALA A 11 -11.12 7.20 -9.30
N ASN A 12 -11.89 8.17 -9.80
CA ASN A 12 -12.50 9.21 -8.97
C ASN A 12 -13.48 8.61 -7.95
N LEU A 13 -14.31 7.65 -8.36
CA LEU A 13 -15.19 6.93 -7.45
C LEU A 13 -14.41 6.17 -6.37
N ALA A 14 -13.28 5.57 -6.73
CA ALA A 14 -12.41 4.88 -5.79
C ALA A 14 -11.78 5.84 -4.77
N VAL A 15 -11.31 7.01 -5.19
CA VAL A 15 -10.86 8.08 -4.27
C VAL A 15 -12.01 8.50 -3.36
N GLU A 16 -13.20 8.72 -3.92
CA GLU A 16 -14.38 9.13 -3.15
C GLU A 16 -14.72 8.11 -2.06
N LYS A 17 -14.71 6.83 -2.41
CA LYS A 17 -15.02 5.74 -1.48
C LYS A 17 -13.92 5.53 -0.45
N LEU A 18 -12.65 5.68 -0.84
CA LEU A 18 -11.52 5.53 0.08
C LEU A 18 -11.43 6.71 1.06
N CYS A 19 -11.76 7.91 0.62
CA CYS A 19 -11.71 9.13 1.44
C CYS A 19 -13.04 9.43 2.14
N GLY A 20 -14.15 8.80 1.78
CA GLY A 20 -15.48 9.19 2.28
C GLY A 20 -15.88 10.61 1.85
N SER A 21 -15.21 11.16 0.84
CA SER A 21 -15.34 12.54 0.36
C SER A 21 -14.95 12.60 -1.11
N LYS A 22 -15.62 13.46 -1.89
CA LYS A 22 -15.35 13.64 -3.33
C LYS A 22 -13.91 14.05 -3.64
N GLU A 23 -13.28 14.73 -2.69
CA GLU A 23 -11.91 15.23 -2.83
C GLU A 23 -11.05 14.74 -1.68
N PHE A 24 -9.82 14.35 -2.02
CA PHE A 24 -8.80 14.01 -1.06
C PHE A 24 -8.22 15.28 -0.43
N SER A 25 -8.09 15.26 0.89
CA SER A 25 -7.46 16.31 1.68
C SER A 25 -6.31 15.71 2.50
N PRO A 26 -5.04 16.05 2.21
CA PRO A 26 -3.90 15.48 2.93
C PRO A 26 -3.75 15.98 4.37
N SER A 27 -4.46 17.06 4.73
CA SER A 27 -4.53 17.56 6.11
C SER A 27 -5.64 16.90 6.93
N ASP A 28 -6.56 16.18 6.28
CA ASP A 28 -7.55 15.36 6.96
C ASP A 28 -6.90 14.05 7.44
N THR A 29 -7.02 13.77 8.73
CA THR A 29 -6.41 12.59 9.34
C THR A 29 -7.05 11.30 8.83
N ASP A 30 -8.37 11.26 8.67
CA ASP A 30 -9.06 10.06 8.27
C ASP A 30 -8.74 9.72 6.81
N HIS A 31 -8.70 10.74 5.94
CA HIS A 31 -8.24 10.58 4.54
C HIS A 31 -6.80 10.05 4.47
N ALA A 32 -5.87 10.69 5.19
CA ALA A 32 -4.47 10.32 5.15
C ALA A 32 -4.25 8.88 5.65
N ILE A 33 -4.86 8.50 6.77
CA ILE A 33 -4.73 7.13 7.30
C ILE A 33 -5.46 6.11 6.42
N ALA A 34 -6.58 6.47 5.78
CA ALA A 34 -7.26 5.56 4.85
C ALA A 34 -6.41 5.26 3.61
N VAL A 35 -5.85 6.29 2.98
CA VAL A 35 -4.99 6.15 1.79
C VAL A 35 -3.70 5.41 2.13
N LEU A 36 -3.03 5.78 3.23
CA LEU A 36 -1.83 5.06 3.69
C LEU A 36 -2.17 3.63 4.12
N GLY A 37 -3.33 3.43 4.75
CA GLY A 37 -3.86 2.15 5.18
C GLY A 37 -4.03 1.18 4.00
N GLN A 38 -4.66 1.65 2.93
CA GLN A 38 -4.82 0.89 1.69
C GLN A 38 -3.47 0.62 1.00
N ARG A 39 -2.54 1.58 0.99
CA ARG A 39 -1.25 1.41 0.29
C ARG A 39 -0.28 0.51 1.04
N PHE A 40 -0.11 0.74 2.35
CA PHE A 40 0.94 0.13 3.18
C PHE A 40 0.43 -0.95 4.14
N GLY A 41 -0.89 -1.17 4.19
CA GLY A 41 -1.52 -2.15 5.07
C GLY A 41 -1.48 -1.74 6.54
N LEU A 42 -1.81 -0.48 6.86
CA LEU A 42 -1.74 0.00 8.25
C LEU A 42 -2.68 -0.78 9.16
N GLU A 43 -2.10 -1.25 10.27
CA GLU A 43 -2.81 -1.87 11.37
C GLU A 43 -3.12 -0.82 12.43
N ILE A 44 -4.35 -0.86 12.95
CA ILE A 44 -4.85 0.10 13.91
C ILE A 44 -4.90 -0.60 15.26
N CYS A 45 -4.27 -0.02 16.28
CA CYS A 45 -4.15 -0.63 17.60
C CYS A 45 -5.53 -0.82 18.24
N LEU A 46 -5.82 -2.05 18.67
CA LEU A 46 -6.93 -2.33 19.59
C LEU A 46 -6.58 -1.74 20.97
N GLY A 47 -7.53 -1.13 21.65
CA GLY A 47 -7.32 -0.57 23.00
C GLY A 47 -7.20 0.95 23.08
N HIS A 48 -6.88 1.65 22.00
CA HIS A 48 -6.74 3.11 22.02
C HIS A 48 -8.08 3.79 21.66
N GLN A 49 -8.51 4.80 22.45
CA GLN A 49 -9.84 5.40 22.28
C GLN A 49 -10.06 6.02 20.88
N GLU A 50 -9.03 6.66 20.33
CA GLU A 50 -9.11 7.23 18.97
C GLU A 50 -9.08 6.15 17.88
N SER A 51 -8.51 4.97 18.18
CA SER A 51 -8.55 3.84 17.26
C SER A 51 -9.99 3.35 17.07
N ILE A 52 -10.76 3.18 18.15
CA ILE A 52 -12.15 2.71 18.07
C ILE A 52 -12.98 3.63 17.16
N LYS A 53 -12.93 4.94 17.41
CA LYS A 53 -13.63 5.93 16.60
C LYS A 53 -13.20 5.89 15.13
N TYR A 54 -11.89 5.76 14.88
CA TYR A 54 -11.38 5.65 13.52
C TYR A 54 -11.83 4.34 12.85
N LEU A 55 -11.86 3.21 13.56
CA LEU A 55 -12.29 1.94 12.99
C LEU A 55 -13.75 1.97 12.56
N GLU A 56 -14.64 2.53 13.40
CA GLU A 56 -16.05 2.71 13.06
C GLU A 56 -16.23 3.59 11.82
N ARG A 57 -15.58 4.77 11.79
CA ARG A 57 -15.61 5.65 10.62
C ARG A 57 -14.99 4.98 9.39
N GLY A 58 -13.86 4.30 9.57
CA GLY A 58 -13.16 3.58 8.52
C GLY A 58 -14.05 2.58 7.79
N VAL A 59 -14.83 1.82 8.55
CA VAL A 59 -15.78 0.85 8.01
C VAL A 59 -16.97 1.56 7.35
N ALA A 60 -17.48 2.63 7.95
CA ALA A 60 -18.65 3.35 7.44
C ALA A 60 -18.36 4.15 6.16
N SER A 61 -17.17 4.73 6.01
CA SER A 61 -16.89 5.74 4.97
C SER A 61 -15.58 5.59 4.21
N HIS A 62 -14.67 4.67 4.58
CA HIS A 62 -13.34 4.62 3.97
C HIS A 62 -12.95 3.26 3.38
N LEU A 63 -13.91 2.43 2.95
CA LEU A 63 -13.66 1.08 2.39
C LEU A 63 -12.91 0.10 3.30
N ARG A 64 -12.80 0.41 4.60
CA ARG A 64 -12.25 -0.55 5.55
C ARG A 64 -13.26 -1.67 5.77
N ILE A 65 -12.80 -2.91 5.83
CA ILE A 65 -13.67 -4.07 6.02
C ILE A 65 -13.61 -4.48 7.49
N CYS A 66 -14.77 -4.71 8.10
CA CYS A 66 -14.87 -5.42 9.37
C CYS A 66 -14.86 -6.93 9.10
N THR A 67 -13.85 -7.62 9.62
CA THR A 67 -13.67 -9.06 9.43
C THR A 67 -14.28 -9.88 10.55
N SER A 68 -14.29 -9.34 11.77
CA SER A 68 -14.93 -9.95 12.93
C SER A 68 -15.16 -8.92 14.02
N THR A 69 -16.06 -9.25 14.94
CA THR A 69 -16.35 -8.46 16.14
C THR A 69 -16.40 -9.39 17.34
N THR A 70 -16.02 -8.92 18.52
CA THR A 70 -16.24 -9.63 19.78
C THR A 70 -17.73 -9.77 20.10
N ASP A 71 -18.09 -10.75 20.93
CA ASP A 71 -19.49 -11.02 21.31
C ASP A 71 -20.16 -9.82 22.00
N ASP A 72 -19.38 -9.01 22.72
CA ASP A 72 -19.83 -7.77 23.37
C ASP A 72 -19.93 -6.57 22.41
N MET A 73 -19.56 -6.76 21.14
CA MET A 73 -19.53 -5.75 20.08
C MET A 73 -18.59 -4.57 20.33
N ILE A 74 -17.70 -4.65 21.34
CA ILE A 74 -16.80 -3.55 21.73
C ILE A 74 -15.59 -3.48 20.80
N TRP A 75 -15.07 -4.64 20.37
CA TRP A 75 -13.86 -4.71 19.55
C TRP A 75 -14.18 -5.26 18.17
N SER A 76 -13.75 -4.53 17.14
CA SER A 76 -13.85 -4.96 15.75
C SER A 76 -12.47 -5.17 15.16
N CYS A 77 -12.23 -6.36 14.63
CA CYS A 77 -11.08 -6.61 13.78
C CYS A 77 -11.40 -6.09 12.39
N THR A 78 -10.55 -5.23 11.86
CA THR A 78 -10.78 -4.57 10.59
C THR A 78 -9.49 -4.50 9.79
N ASN A 79 -9.60 -4.53 8.46
CA ASN A 79 -8.45 -4.38 7.59
C ASN A 79 -8.83 -3.68 6.28
N TYR A 80 -7.79 -3.31 5.53
CA TYR A 80 -7.94 -2.90 4.14
C TYR A 80 -7.72 -4.12 3.25
N PRO A 81 -8.62 -4.41 2.29
CA PRO A 81 -8.41 -5.51 1.37
C PRO A 81 -7.17 -5.23 0.50
N SER A 82 -6.37 -6.27 0.28
CA SER A 82 -5.28 -6.23 -0.72
C SER A 82 -5.90 -6.23 -2.12
N GLU A 83 -6.26 -5.04 -2.61
CA GLU A 83 -6.89 -4.84 -3.92
C GLU A 83 -5.95 -3.99 -4.81
N PRO A 84 -5.42 -4.55 -5.91
CA PRO A 84 -4.41 -3.87 -6.74
C PRO A 84 -4.85 -2.51 -7.28
N PHE A 85 -6.11 -2.37 -7.71
CA PHE A 85 -6.61 -1.12 -8.28
C PHE A 85 -6.64 -0.01 -7.21
N LEU A 86 -7.25 -0.25 -6.05
CA LEU A 86 -7.27 0.66 -4.91
C LEU A 86 -5.87 0.95 -4.38
N SER A 87 -4.95 -0.01 -4.41
CA SER A 87 -3.55 0.23 -4.05
C SER A 87 -2.86 1.18 -5.04
N CYS A 88 -3.17 1.07 -6.35
CA CYS A 88 -2.73 2.04 -7.36
C CYS A 88 -3.36 3.41 -7.15
N ILE A 89 -4.66 3.49 -6.89
CA ILE A 89 -5.35 4.75 -6.60
C ILE A 89 -4.78 5.42 -5.35
N ALA A 90 -4.45 4.66 -4.31
CA ALA A 90 -3.83 5.18 -3.10
C ALA A 90 -2.43 5.76 -3.40
N ALA A 91 -1.60 5.05 -4.17
CA ALA A 91 -0.31 5.56 -4.61
C ALA A 91 -0.44 6.83 -5.45
N PHE A 92 -1.33 6.83 -6.43
CA PHE A 92 -1.63 8.00 -7.26
C PHE A 92 -2.11 9.20 -6.43
N THR A 93 -2.91 8.96 -5.40
CA THR A 93 -3.40 10.00 -4.49
C THR A 93 -2.28 10.61 -3.65
N LEU A 94 -1.32 9.79 -3.20
CA LEU A 94 -0.17 10.23 -2.40
C LEU A 94 0.86 11.01 -3.20
N HIS A 95 1.19 10.54 -4.41
CA HIS A 95 2.28 11.08 -5.23
C HIS A 95 1.81 12.08 -6.29
N GLY A 96 0.53 12.06 -6.61
CA GLY A 96 -0.05 12.93 -7.61
C GLY A 96 0.04 12.43 -9.05
N GLU A 97 -0.44 13.29 -9.93
CA GLU A 97 -0.52 12.99 -11.35
C GLU A 97 0.78 13.22 -12.09
N GLN A 98 1.74 13.98 -11.56
CA GLN A 98 2.93 14.34 -12.33
C GLN A 98 4.08 13.35 -12.09
N PRO A 99 4.94 13.10 -13.10
CA PRO A 99 6.20 12.39 -12.90
C PRO A 99 7.06 13.12 -11.85
N ILE A 100 7.88 12.36 -11.12
CA ILE A 100 8.80 12.92 -10.13
C ILE A 100 10.16 13.07 -10.81
N MET A 101 10.70 14.28 -10.90
CA MET A 101 12.07 14.51 -11.39
C MET A 101 13.09 14.33 -10.26
N GLU A 102 14.34 14.01 -10.62
CA GLU A 102 15.44 13.68 -9.68
C GLU A 102 15.79 14.80 -8.69
N ASN A 103 15.27 16.02 -8.91
CA ASN A 103 15.45 17.19 -8.02
C ASN A 103 14.13 17.84 -7.58
N ASP A 104 12.99 17.19 -7.81
CA ASP A 104 11.70 17.76 -7.40
C ASP A 104 11.52 17.69 -5.88
N VAL A 105 10.87 18.71 -5.34
CA VAL A 105 10.40 18.67 -3.96
C VAL A 105 9.31 17.60 -3.88
N PRO A 106 9.36 16.68 -2.90
CA PRO A 106 8.32 15.67 -2.72
C PRO A 106 6.95 16.33 -2.66
N ASP A 107 5.96 15.71 -3.30
CA ASP A 107 4.59 16.24 -3.30
C ASP A 107 4.15 16.53 -1.85
N PRO A 108 3.66 17.75 -1.57
CA PRO A 108 3.25 18.12 -0.21
C PRO A 108 2.20 17.18 0.36
N ARG A 109 1.41 16.49 -0.48
CA ARG A 109 0.46 15.46 -0.06
C ARG A 109 1.14 14.32 0.68
N LEU A 110 2.11 13.65 0.05
CA LEU A 110 2.83 12.54 0.66
C LEU A 110 3.49 12.97 1.98
N LYS A 111 4.17 14.13 1.97
CA LYS A 111 4.81 14.67 3.18
C LYS A 111 3.81 14.87 4.33
N ASN A 112 2.65 15.47 4.03
CA ASN A 112 1.61 15.70 5.02
C ASN A 112 1.01 14.38 5.53
N CYS A 113 0.75 13.42 4.66
CA CYS A 113 0.27 12.09 5.06
C CYS A 113 1.28 11.38 5.96
N LEU A 114 2.57 11.41 5.62
CA LEU A 114 3.62 10.80 6.45
C LEU A 114 3.77 11.51 7.79
N LYS A 115 3.56 12.83 7.85
CA LYS A 115 3.49 13.56 9.13
C LYS A 115 2.31 13.08 9.97
N THR A 116 1.12 12.95 9.38
CA THR A 116 -0.06 12.41 10.04
C THR A 116 0.17 10.99 10.55
N LEU A 117 0.82 10.13 9.75
CA LEU A 117 1.22 8.79 10.16
C LEU A 117 2.14 8.84 11.38
N GLN A 118 3.20 9.65 11.33
CA GLN A 118 4.14 9.83 12.44
C GLN A 118 3.41 10.25 13.72
N ASP A 119 2.51 11.22 13.63
CA ASP A 119 1.79 11.73 14.80
C ASP A 119 0.87 10.65 15.40
N ASN A 120 0.21 9.84 14.57
CA ASN A 120 -0.64 8.74 15.04
C ASN A 120 0.15 7.53 15.55
N LEU A 121 1.37 7.30 15.04
CA LEU A 121 2.32 6.33 15.61
C LEU A 121 2.82 6.77 17.00
N CYS A 122 3.03 8.06 17.21
CA CYS A 122 3.42 8.62 18.52
C CYS A 122 2.27 8.57 19.52
N LYS A 123 1.03 8.75 19.06
CA LYS A 123 -0.18 8.62 19.90
C LYS A 123 -0.55 7.17 20.22
N GLY A 124 0.03 6.19 19.52
CA GLY A 124 -0.26 4.77 19.73
C GLY A 124 -1.53 4.28 19.03
N MET A 125 -2.07 5.04 18.07
CA MET A 125 -3.25 4.64 17.29
C MET A 125 -2.89 3.62 16.21
N ILE A 126 -1.68 3.69 15.65
CA ILE A 126 -1.21 2.82 14.56
C ILE A 126 -0.18 1.84 15.11
N ASP A 127 -0.34 0.57 14.78
CA ASP A 127 0.60 -0.47 15.15
C ASP A 127 1.84 -0.39 14.24
N ARG A 128 3.02 -0.50 14.85
CA ARG A 128 4.32 -0.51 14.17
C ARG A 128 4.64 -1.90 13.60
N GLY A 129 3.89 -2.92 14.01
CA GLY A 129 4.21 -4.32 13.77
C GLY A 129 5.43 -4.77 14.59
N ARG A 130 5.80 -6.03 14.40
CA ARG A 130 6.98 -6.61 15.05
C ARG A 130 8.24 -6.34 14.22
N ALA A 131 9.39 -6.25 14.88
CA ALA A 131 10.71 -6.20 14.22
C ALA A 131 10.85 -5.18 13.06
N GLY A 132 10.12 -4.06 13.10
CA GLY A 132 10.19 -3.01 12.07
C GLY A 132 9.35 -3.26 10.81
N GLU A 133 8.41 -4.21 10.84
CA GLU A 133 7.51 -4.55 9.72
C GLU A 133 6.91 -3.33 9.01
N LEU A 134 6.33 -2.38 9.74
CA LEU A 134 5.75 -1.18 9.11
C LEU A 134 6.81 -0.34 8.39
N VAL A 135 7.98 -0.17 9.00
CA VAL A 135 9.08 0.61 8.41
C VAL A 135 9.58 -0.05 7.13
N SER A 136 9.76 -1.38 7.15
CA SER A 136 10.13 -2.14 5.96
C SER A 136 9.10 -1.98 4.84
N ARG A 137 7.81 -2.09 5.16
CA ARG A 137 6.71 -1.90 4.19
C ARG A 137 6.73 -0.51 3.56
N LEU A 138 6.87 0.53 4.40
CA LEU A 138 6.97 1.91 3.94
C LEU A 138 8.17 2.09 3.00
N LEU A 139 9.36 1.66 3.40
CA LEU A 139 10.58 1.83 2.61
C LEU A 139 10.49 1.15 1.24
N TRP A 140 10.09 -0.12 1.20
CA TRP A 140 10.01 -0.87 -0.05
C TRP A 140 8.89 -0.33 -0.96
N LEU A 141 7.68 -0.07 -0.45
CA LEU A 141 6.62 0.46 -1.30
C LEU A 141 6.90 1.89 -1.78
N LEU A 142 7.39 2.78 -0.91
CA LEU A 142 7.73 4.14 -1.34
C LEU A 142 8.85 4.11 -2.38
N ALA A 143 9.88 3.29 -2.19
CA ALA A 143 10.92 3.13 -3.21
C ALA A 143 10.35 2.58 -4.52
N LYS A 144 9.36 1.67 -4.47
CA LYS A 144 8.69 1.16 -5.67
C LYS A 144 7.91 2.27 -6.38
N ASP A 145 7.11 3.04 -5.64
CA ASP A 145 6.34 4.17 -6.17
C ASP A 145 7.26 5.18 -6.86
N LEU A 146 8.36 5.53 -6.20
CA LEU A 146 9.36 6.45 -6.74
C LEU A 146 10.05 5.84 -7.97
N PHE A 147 10.42 4.56 -7.94
CA PHE A 147 11.04 3.87 -9.07
C PHE A 147 10.15 3.94 -10.31
N VAL A 148 8.87 3.58 -10.18
CA VAL A 148 7.94 3.58 -11.32
C VAL A 148 7.64 5.00 -11.82
N ARG A 149 7.71 6.03 -10.98
CA ARG A 149 7.43 7.43 -11.36
C ARG A 149 8.64 8.19 -11.88
N THR A 150 9.86 7.72 -11.61
CA THR A 150 11.12 8.39 -12.02
C THR A 150 11.81 7.71 -13.20
N ARG A 151 11.76 6.37 -13.29
CA ARG A 151 12.57 5.59 -14.26
C ARG A 151 11.79 5.13 -15.48
N ILE A 152 10.47 5.12 -15.40
CA ILE A 152 9.62 4.64 -16.50
C ILE A 152 9.34 5.78 -17.47
N GLN A 153 9.77 5.61 -18.71
CA GLN A 153 9.50 6.54 -19.80
C GLN A 153 8.04 6.37 -20.27
N ASN A 154 7.39 7.49 -20.64
CA ASN A 154 6.00 7.57 -21.11
C ASN A 154 4.90 7.44 -20.04
N TYR A 155 5.18 7.96 -18.84
CA TYR A 155 4.18 8.14 -17.79
C TYR A 155 2.92 8.83 -18.34
N GLY A 156 1.78 8.14 -18.24
CA GLY A 156 0.47 8.59 -18.72
C GLY A 156 -0.56 8.64 -17.59
N ASN A 157 -0.25 9.33 -16.49
CA ASN A 157 -1.08 9.41 -15.28
C ASN A 157 -1.25 8.04 -14.60
N LEU A 158 -2.48 7.49 -14.59
CA LEU A 158 -2.80 6.20 -13.96
C LEU A 158 -2.19 5.00 -14.70
N PHE A 159 -1.81 5.17 -15.95
CA PHE A 159 -1.33 4.09 -16.81
C PHE A 159 0.18 4.19 -17.06
N TYR A 160 0.80 3.01 -17.18
CA TYR A 160 2.21 2.88 -17.54
C TYR A 160 2.54 3.46 -18.93
N ALA A 161 1.62 3.31 -19.87
CA ALA A 161 1.68 3.88 -21.20
C ALA A 161 0.28 4.38 -21.57
N ALA A 162 0.18 5.30 -22.52
CA ALA A 162 -1.10 5.75 -23.04
C ALA A 162 -1.93 4.52 -23.45
N PRO A 163 -3.13 4.32 -22.87
CA PRO A 163 -3.94 3.16 -23.20
C PRO A 163 -4.30 3.18 -24.70
N GLY A 164 -4.56 1.98 -25.24
CA GLY A 164 -5.05 1.83 -26.61
C GLY A 164 -6.50 2.33 -26.77
N PRO A 165 -7.20 1.95 -27.86
CA PRO A 165 -8.59 2.35 -28.10
C PRO A 165 -9.55 1.96 -26.96
N ASN A 166 -9.20 0.93 -26.19
CA ASN A 166 -9.90 0.51 -24.99
C ASN A 166 -9.03 0.79 -23.76
N GLU A 167 -9.45 1.75 -22.93
CA GLU A 167 -8.74 2.16 -21.70
C GLU A 167 -8.50 1.00 -20.73
N TRP A 168 -9.38 0.00 -20.74
CA TRP A 168 -9.31 -1.16 -19.86
C TRP A 168 -8.20 -2.15 -20.20
N ASP A 169 -7.60 -2.05 -21.39
CA ASP A 169 -6.43 -2.85 -21.77
C ASP A 169 -5.12 -2.24 -21.23
N GLY A 170 -5.19 -1.07 -20.60
CA GLY A 170 -4.05 -0.37 -20.01
C GLY A 170 -3.54 -1.03 -18.73
N GLU A 171 -2.22 -1.13 -18.58
CA GLU A 171 -1.59 -1.55 -17.33
C GLU A 171 -1.45 -0.36 -16.37
N PHE A 172 -2.00 -0.50 -15.16
CA PHE A 172 -1.83 0.49 -14.09
C PHE A 172 -0.38 0.60 -13.64
N ILE A 173 0.11 1.83 -13.51
CA ILE A 173 1.53 2.09 -13.28
C ILE A 173 2.05 1.47 -11.97
N ASP A 174 1.31 1.63 -10.87
CA ASP A 174 1.73 1.15 -9.56
C ASP A 174 1.50 -0.36 -9.38
N CYS A 175 0.82 -1.02 -10.33
CA CYS A 175 0.61 -2.47 -10.37
C CYS A 175 1.66 -3.20 -11.21
N ARG A 176 2.51 -2.47 -11.93
CA ARG A 176 3.50 -3.07 -12.82
C ARG A 176 4.57 -3.85 -12.06
N ARG A 177 4.95 -4.99 -12.63
CA ARG A 177 6.12 -5.75 -12.18
C ARG A 177 7.41 -5.05 -12.61
N VAL A 178 8.36 -4.90 -11.69
CA VAL A 178 9.66 -4.28 -11.95
C VAL A 178 10.75 -5.34 -11.89
N LYS A 179 11.82 -5.19 -12.69
CA LYS A 179 12.95 -6.12 -12.64
C LYS A 179 13.63 -5.99 -11.28
N VAL A 180 13.98 -7.14 -10.68
CA VAL A 180 14.60 -7.18 -9.35
C VAL A 180 15.91 -6.39 -9.34
N LEU A 181 16.80 -6.64 -10.29
CA LEU A 181 18.12 -5.99 -10.30
C LEU A 181 18.01 -4.47 -10.51
N ASP A 182 17.17 -4.01 -11.44
CA ASP A 182 16.95 -2.58 -11.68
C ASP A 182 16.41 -1.87 -10.43
N TYR A 183 15.51 -2.53 -9.71
CA TYR A 183 14.93 -1.99 -8.48
C TYR A 183 15.93 -1.98 -7.32
N LEU A 184 16.75 -3.03 -7.16
CA LEU A 184 17.82 -3.06 -6.16
C LEU A 184 18.89 -1.99 -6.46
N ASP A 185 19.23 -1.79 -7.73
CA ASP A 185 20.13 -0.71 -8.15
C ASP A 185 19.54 0.68 -7.87
N PHE A 186 18.22 0.82 -7.89
CA PHE A 186 17.55 2.06 -7.51
C PHE A 186 17.60 2.28 -5.99
N VAL A 187 17.31 1.25 -5.19
CA VAL A 187 17.25 1.35 -3.72
C VAL A 187 18.64 1.53 -3.10
N PHE A 188 19.62 0.75 -3.56
CA PHE A 188 20.95 0.70 -2.95
C PHE A 188 22.01 1.48 -3.74
N GLY A 189 21.65 2.04 -4.91
CA GLY A 189 22.60 2.63 -5.86
C GLY A 189 23.11 1.59 -6.87
N LYS A 190 23.75 2.05 -7.95
CA LYS A 190 24.20 1.18 -9.03
C LYS A 190 25.30 0.22 -8.56
N HIS A 191 25.07 -1.08 -8.69
CA HIS A 191 26.04 -2.11 -8.37
C HIS A 191 26.50 -2.88 -9.61
N LYS A 192 27.72 -3.41 -9.53
CA LYS A 192 28.19 -4.43 -10.48
C LYS A 192 27.81 -5.80 -9.92
N TRP A 193 26.64 -6.30 -10.32
CA TRP A 193 26.19 -7.64 -9.96
C TRP A 193 27.13 -8.70 -10.51
N THR A 194 27.42 -9.74 -9.71
CA THR A 194 28.23 -10.88 -10.15
C THR A 194 27.46 -11.72 -11.17
N GLU A 195 28.16 -12.49 -12.00
CA GLU A 195 27.52 -13.38 -12.99
C GLU A 195 26.53 -14.35 -12.35
N SER A 196 26.81 -14.84 -11.14
CA SER A 196 25.89 -15.71 -10.39
C SER A 196 24.59 -14.98 -10.04
N VAL A 197 24.66 -13.72 -9.61
CA VAL A 197 23.47 -12.93 -9.25
C VAL A 197 22.67 -12.58 -10.51
N VAL A 198 23.35 -12.19 -11.59
CA VAL A 198 22.73 -11.92 -12.89
C VAL A 198 22.06 -13.17 -13.45
N GLY A 199 22.72 -14.33 -13.36
CA GLY A 199 22.16 -15.62 -13.77
C GLY A 199 20.92 -16.01 -12.98
N ALA A 200 20.90 -15.74 -11.67
CA ALA A 200 19.76 -16.06 -10.80
C ALA A 200 18.58 -15.09 -10.95
N PHE A 201 18.84 -13.79 -11.03
CA PHE A 201 17.81 -12.74 -10.92
C PHE A 201 17.63 -11.86 -12.16
N GLY A 202 18.41 -12.06 -13.23
CA GLY A 202 18.38 -11.21 -14.44
C GLY A 202 17.01 -11.18 -15.14
N ASN A 203 16.22 -12.24 -14.97
CA ASN A 203 14.85 -12.34 -15.47
C ASN A 203 13.79 -12.35 -14.34
N ALA A 204 14.20 -12.06 -13.10
CA ALA A 204 13.29 -12.00 -11.97
C ALA A 204 12.57 -10.65 -11.93
N TYR A 205 11.29 -10.70 -11.58
CA TYR A 205 10.43 -9.53 -11.44
C TYR A 205 9.75 -9.55 -10.08
N ILE A 206 9.50 -8.38 -9.52
CA ILE A 206 8.77 -8.19 -8.27
C ILE A 206 7.59 -7.27 -8.48
N ASN A 207 6.54 -7.54 -7.72
CA ASN A 207 5.41 -6.65 -7.54
C ASN A 207 4.93 -6.79 -6.10
N PHE A 208 4.55 -5.67 -5.48
CA PHE A 208 4.04 -5.64 -4.12
C PHE A 208 2.52 -5.49 -4.18
N SER A 209 1.80 -6.59 -3.97
CA SER A 209 0.33 -6.62 -3.94
C SER A 209 -0.23 -7.01 -2.58
N HIS A 210 0.56 -7.69 -1.76
CA HIS A 210 0.17 -8.20 -0.45
C HIS A 210 1.38 -8.26 0.49
N TRP A 211 1.12 -8.21 1.79
CA TRP A 211 2.11 -8.33 2.85
C TRP A 211 1.73 -9.46 3.79
N VAL A 212 2.64 -10.42 3.93
CA VAL A 212 2.53 -11.53 4.88
C VAL A 212 3.64 -11.35 5.90
N SER A 213 3.29 -11.22 7.17
CA SER A 213 4.28 -11.42 8.24
C SER A 213 4.61 -12.90 8.30
N MET A 214 5.90 -13.23 8.25
CA MET A 214 6.36 -14.61 8.35
C MET A 214 7.02 -14.81 9.70
N VAL A 215 6.56 -15.83 10.41
CA VAL A 215 7.08 -16.22 11.72
C VAL A 215 8.28 -17.16 11.59
N SER A 216 8.50 -17.73 10.40
CA SER A 216 9.54 -18.71 10.10
C SER A 216 10.31 -18.35 8.83
N ASP A 217 11.60 -18.68 8.80
CA ASP A 217 12.46 -18.49 7.62
C ASP A 217 12.01 -19.36 6.44
N ILE A 218 11.84 -18.76 5.25
CA ILE A 218 11.54 -19.47 4.00
C ILE A 218 12.66 -20.46 3.62
N ALA A 219 13.89 -20.20 4.03
CA ALA A 219 15.07 -20.96 3.60
C ALA A 219 15.33 -22.25 4.42
N GLY A 220 14.51 -22.54 5.45
CA GLY A 220 14.68 -23.70 6.32
C GLY A 220 14.14 -25.01 5.73
N LYS A 221 14.73 -26.15 6.12
CA LYS A 221 14.25 -27.51 5.78
C LYS A 221 12.84 -27.83 6.29
N GLU A 222 12.26 -26.96 7.11
CA GLU A 222 10.90 -27.08 7.66
C GLU A 222 9.87 -26.22 6.92
N ALA A 223 10.14 -25.82 5.67
CA ALA A 223 9.17 -25.16 4.79
C ALA A 223 8.00 -26.11 4.41
N HIS A 224 7.23 -26.56 5.39
CA HIS A 224 6.00 -27.32 5.23
C HIS A 224 4.83 -26.37 5.42
N TRP A 225 4.12 -26.11 4.32
CA TRP A 225 2.78 -25.52 4.23
C TRP A 225 2.57 -24.20 4.98
N ILE A 226 2.64 -23.11 4.21
CA ILE A 226 2.13 -21.79 4.60
C ILE A 226 0.59 -21.90 4.73
N GLY A 227 0.11 -22.35 5.88
CA GLY A 227 -1.27 -22.21 6.31
C GLY A 227 -1.46 -20.81 6.89
N TYR A 228 -2.59 -20.18 6.58
CA TYR A 228 -3.09 -19.04 7.34
C TYR A 228 -2.98 -19.38 8.83
N GLY A 229 -2.26 -18.56 9.60
CA GLY A 229 -2.01 -18.83 11.02
C GLY A 229 -3.29 -19.25 11.72
N SER A 230 -3.26 -20.42 12.37
CA SER A 230 -4.37 -20.85 13.20
C SER A 230 -4.57 -19.82 14.31
N PHE A 231 -5.82 -19.47 14.60
CA PHE A 231 -6.21 -18.59 15.71
C PHE A 231 -5.89 -19.17 17.10
N ASP A 232 -5.27 -20.36 17.18
CA ASP A 232 -4.95 -21.06 18.42
C ASP A 232 -3.74 -20.49 19.19
N ASP A 233 -2.94 -19.59 18.59
CA ASP A 233 -1.76 -19.00 19.25
C ASP A 233 -2.08 -17.80 20.17
N LEU A 234 -3.37 -17.46 20.33
CA LEU A 234 -3.85 -16.48 21.32
C LEU A 234 -4.39 -17.20 22.56
N GLN A 235 -3.55 -17.95 23.27
CA GLN A 235 -3.84 -18.26 24.67
C GLN A 235 -3.36 -17.11 25.57
N PRO A 236 -4.23 -16.57 26.45
CA PRO A 236 -3.82 -15.55 27.40
C PRO A 236 -2.87 -16.18 28.42
N GLN A 237 -1.64 -15.70 28.47
CA GLN A 237 -0.81 -15.87 29.66
C GLN A 237 -1.36 -14.92 30.74
N CYS A 238 -1.65 -15.51 31.91
CA CYS A 238 -2.30 -14.89 33.07
C CYS A 238 -1.72 -13.53 33.49
#